data_AF-T0ZTJ3-F1
#
_entry.id   AF-T0ZTJ3-F1
#
_cell.length_a   1.000
_cell.length_b   1.000
_cell.length_c   1.000
_cell.angle_alpha   90.00
_cell.angle_beta   90.00
_cell.angle_gamma   90.00
#
_symmetry.space_group_name_H-M   'P 1'
#
loop_
_entity.id
_entity.type
_entity.pdbx_description
1 polymer ?
#
loop_
_entity_poly.entity_id
_entity_poly.type
_entity_poly.pdbx_seq_one_letter_code
_entity_poly.pdbx_strand_id
1 'polypeptide(L)'
;MGYTLHGLDKCDTCAKARRWLDRHGVDYRFIDYRAQRPEPDTLRDWARQIGGWDKLVNKSGPTWRNLLPQRKNPASDAEWT
;
A
#
# COMPACT_ATOMS: atom_id res chain seq x y z
N MET A 1 -20.33 8.66 -3.97
CA MET A 1 -18.92 8.83 -4.37
C MET A 1 -18.12 8.73 -3.08
N GLY A 2 -17.48 7.60 -2.81
CA GLY A 2 -16.81 7.34 -1.53
C GLY A 2 -15.32 7.13 -1.71
N TYR A 3 -14.53 7.47 -0.70
CA TYR A 3 -13.08 7.21 -0.74
C TYR A 3 -12.81 5.72 -0.52
N THR A 4 -11.75 5.18 -1.11
CA THR A 4 -11.30 3.82 -0.81
C THR A 4 -9.95 3.88 -0.12
N LEU A 5 -9.89 3.38 1.11
CA LEU A 5 -8.67 3.30 1.89
C LEU A 5 -8.10 1.89 1.80
N HIS A 6 -6.99 1.75 1.07
CA HIS A 6 -6.21 0.51 1.02
C HIS A 6 -5.23 0.47 2.19
N GLY A 7 -5.25 -0.61 2.97
CA GLY A 7 -4.35 -0.73 4.11
C GLY A 7 -4.17 -2.17 4.57
N LEU A 8 -3.54 -2.32 5.74
CA LEU A 8 -3.49 -3.59 6.47
C LEU A 8 -4.41 -3.47 7.67
N ASP A 9 -5.20 -4.50 7.93
CA ASP A 9 -6.09 -4.51 9.10
C ASP A 9 -5.30 -4.36 10.42
N LYS A 10 -4.20 -5.10 10.55
CA LYS A 10 -3.26 -5.01 11.68
C LYS A 10 -2.17 -3.96 11.45
N CYS A 11 -2.56 -2.71 11.22
CA CYS A 11 -1.65 -1.58 11.13
C CYS A 11 -2.17 -0.37 11.91
N ASP A 12 -1.41 0.07 12.91
CA ASP A 12 -1.75 1.22 13.75
C ASP A 12 -1.93 2.51 12.95
N THR A 13 -1.11 2.73 11.93
CA THR A 13 -1.22 3.90 11.04
C THR A 13 -2.52 3.86 10.24
N CYS A 14 -2.91 2.69 9.71
CA CYS A 14 -4.18 2.53 9.01
C CYS A 14 -5.37 2.74 9.96
N ALA A 15 -5.29 2.24 11.20
CA ALA A 15 -6.31 2.47 12.22
C ALA A 15 -6.45 3.96 12.59
N LYS A 16 -5.34 4.68 12.69
CA LYS A 16 -5.34 6.14 12.92
C LYS A 16 -5.97 6.89 11.74
N ALA A 17 -5.66 6.51 10.51
CA ALA A 17 -6.25 7.11 9.30
C ALA A 17 -7.77 6.90 9.25
N ARG A 18 -8.25 5.68 9.53
CA ARG A 18 -9.69 5.37 9.63
C ARG A 18 -10.38 6.24 10.67
N ARG A 19 -9.85 6.28 11.89
CA ARG A 19 -10.38 7.14 12.97
C ARG A 19 -10.41 8.62 12.59
N TRP A 20 -9.45 9.09 11.81
CA TRP A 20 -9.47 10.46 11.30
C TRP A 20 -10.63 10.67 10.33
N LEU A 21 -10.79 9.78 9.35
CA LEU A 21 -11.90 9.84 8.39
C LEU A 21 -13.27 9.77 9.09
N ASP A 22 -13.42 8.86 10.05
CA ASP A 22 -14.64 8.72 10.86
C ASP A 22 -14.96 10.03 11.60
N ARG A 23 -13.97 10.66 12.25
CA ARG A 23 -14.14 11.92 12.98
C ARG A 23 -14.52 13.10 12.07
N HIS A 24 -14.09 13.07 10.82
CA HIS A 24 -14.38 14.12 9.85
C HIS A 24 -15.65 13.83 9.02
N GLY A 25 -16.36 12.73 9.32
CA GLY A 25 -17.59 12.36 8.60
C GLY A 25 -17.34 12.03 7.12
N VAL A 26 -16.14 11.57 6.79
CA VAL A 26 -15.79 11.22 5.41
C VAL A 26 -16.17 9.76 5.17
N ASP A 27 -17.09 9.51 4.25
CA ASP A 27 -17.44 8.14 3.85
C ASP A 27 -16.28 7.47 3.13
N TYR A 28 -15.85 6.32 3.65
CA TYR A 28 -14.81 5.50 3.03
C TYR A 28 -15.11 3.99 3.09
N ARG A 29 -14.58 3.27 2.11
CA ARG A 29 -14.47 1.81 2.11
C ARG A 29 -13.05 1.41 2.48
N PHE A 30 -12.88 0.61 3.51
CA PHE A 30 -11.57 0.03 3.85
C PHE A 30 -11.37 -1.30 3.11
N ILE A 31 -10.20 -1.48 2.50
CA ILE A 31 -9.80 -2.72 1.82
C ILE A 31 -8.46 -3.18 2.40
N ASP A 32 -8.43 -4.38 3.02
CA ASP A 32 -7.16 -5.04 3.32
C ASP A 32 -6.56 -5.57 2.02
N TYR A 33 -5.45 -4.97 1.58
CA TYR A 33 -4.83 -5.33 0.30
C TYR A 33 -4.18 -6.72 0.28
N ARG A 34 -4.02 -7.39 1.44
CA ARG A 34 -3.61 -8.80 1.48
C ARG A 34 -4.78 -9.74 1.22
N ALA A 35 -5.98 -9.35 1.66
CA ALA A 35 -7.20 -10.10 1.44
C ALA A 35 -7.74 -9.87 0.01
N GLN A 36 -7.72 -8.62 -0.45
CA GLN A 36 -8.09 -8.23 -1.80
C GLN A 36 -6.89 -7.55 -2.46
N ARG A 37 -6.07 -8.35 -3.14
CA ARG A 37 -4.89 -7.82 -3.83
C ARG A 37 -5.32 -6.81 -4.90
N PRO A 38 -4.68 -5.63 -4.98
CA PRO A 38 -4.86 -4.71 -6.08
C PRO A 38 -4.37 -5.33 -7.38
N GLU A 39 -5.03 -5.00 -8.48
CA GLU A 39 -4.56 -5.37 -9.81
C GLU A 39 -3.19 -4.74 -10.09
N PRO A 40 -2.33 -5.39 -10.91
CA PRO A 40 -1.00 -4.87 -11.18
C PRO A 40 -0.99 -3.45 -11.77
N ASP A 41 -1.97 -3.13 -12.63
CA ASP A 41 -2.17 -1.77 -13.15
C ASP A 41 -2.37 -0.72 -12.05
N THR A 42 -3.12 -1.08 -11.01
CA THR A 42 -3.36 -0.17 -9.88
C THR A 42 -2.07 0.13 -9.13
N LEU A 43 -1.20 -0.88 -8.95
CA LEU A 43 0.09 -0.71 -8.31
C LEU A 43 1.04 0.16 -9.15
N ARG A 44 1.03 -0.01 -10.47
CA ARG A 44 1.78 0.86 -11.40
C ARG A 44 1.35 2.32 -11.27
N ASP A 45 0.04 2.58 -11.25
CA ASP A 45 -0.48 3.94 -11.10
C ASP A 45 -0.09 4.56 -9.75
N TRP A 46 -0.17 3.79 -8.65
CA TRP A 46 0.26 4.28 -7.34
C TRP A 46 1.75 4.59 -7.31
N ALA A 47 2.58 3.71 -7.86
CA ALA A 47 4.01 3.93 -7.97
C ALA A 47 4.32 5.21 -8.76
N ARG A 48 3.62 5.47 -9.87
CA ARG A 48 3.78 6.72 -10.65
C ARG A 48 3.37 7.94 -9.83
N GLN A 49 2.23 7.90 -9.14
CA GLN A 49 1.71 9.03 -8.38
C GLN A 49 2.61 9.47 -7.22
N ILE A 50 3.22 8.52 -6.51
CA ILE A 50 4.10 8.84 -5.36
C ILE A 50 5.55 9.16 -5.77
N GLY A 51 5.90 8.92 -7.05
CA GLY A 51 7.23 9.19 -7.60
C GLY A 51 8.20 8.00 -7.53
N GLY A 52 7.70 6.77 -7.62
CA GLY A 52 8.47 5.55 -7.84
C GLY A 52 8.16 4.41 -6.87
N TRP A 53 8.51 3.18 -7.27
CA TRP A 53 8.36 1.95 -6.48
C TRP A 53 9.09 1.99 -5.14
N ASP A 54 10.21 2.71 -5.06
CA ASP A 54 11.00 2.90 -3.85
C ASP A 54 10.19 3.42 -2.67
N LYS A 55 9.27 4.35 -2.96
CA LYS A 55 8.39 4.98 -1.97
C LYS A 55 7.14 4.15 -1.68
N LEU A 56 6.76 3.24 -2.57
CA LEU A 56 5.57 2.39 -2.40
C LEU A 56 5.88 1.24 -1.45
N VAL A 57 7.12 0.75 -1.48
CA VAL A 57 7.56 -0.42 -0.73
C VAL A 57 8.04 -0.03 0.67
N ASN A 58 7.46 -0.66 1.69
CA ASN A 58 7.92 -0.47 3.08
C ASN A 58 9.26 -1.20 3.32
N LYS A 59 10.37 -0.47 3.19
CA LYS A 59 11.72 -0.98 3.42
C LYS A 59 12.10 -1.17 4.90
N SER A 60 11.38 -0.53 5.82
CA SER A 60 11.66 -0.61 7.26
C SER A 60 11.09 -1.88 7.90
N GLY A 61 10.11 -2.51 7.23
CA GLY A 61 9.43 -3.70 7.73
C GLY A 61 10.33 -4.94 7.84
N PRO A 62 10.04 -5.86 8.77
CA PRO A 62 10.79 -7.11 8.93
C PRO A 62 10.77 -7.97 7.66
N THR A 63 9.65 -7.97 6.92
CA THR A 63 9.54 -8.66 5.63
C THR A 63 10.63 -8.23 4.67
N TRP A 64 10.81 -6.91 4.47
CA TRP A 64 11.86 -6.39 3.60
C TRP A 64 13.26 -6.70 4.13
N ARG A 65 13.48 -6.51 5.44
CA ARG A 65 14.79 -6.78 6.06
C ARG A 65 15.22 -8.24 5.93
N ASN A 66 14.26 -9.18 5.96
CA ASN A 66 14.50 -10.62 5.82
C ASN A 66 14.60 -11.09 4.35
N LEU A 67 14.38 -10.23 3.36
CA LEU A 67 14.62 -10.59 1.97
C LEU A 67 16.11 -10.80 1.71
N LEU A 68 16.42 -11.74 0.81
CA LEU A 68 17.75 -11.91 0.24
C LEU A 68 18.18 -10.61 -0.46
N PRO A 69 19.48 -10.26 -0.46
CA PRO A 69 19.97 -9.01 -1.08
C PRO A 69 19.50 -8.82 -2.53
N GLN A 70 19.50 -9.90 -3.31
CA GLN A 70 19.01 -9.97 -4.69
C GLN A 70 17.50 -9.65 -4.86
N ARG A 71 16.71 -9.69 -3.79
CA ARG A 71 15.27 -9.33 -3.77
C ARG A 71 15.00 -7.99 -3.07
N LYS A 72 16.05 -7.27 -2.65
CA LYS A 72 15.96 -5.93 -2.04
C LYS A 72 16.07 -4.80 -3.07
N ASN A 73 15.69 -5.08 -4.32
CA ASN A 73 15.49 -4.06 -5.33
C ASN A 73 13.98 -3.96 -5.58
N PRO A 74 13.30 -2.87 -5.17
CA PRO A 74 11.90 -2.71 -5.50
C PRO A 74 11.80 -2.55 -7.01
N ALA A 75 11.44 -3.66 -7.64
CA ALA A 75 11.37 -3.92 -9.06
C ALA A 75 10.75 -2.80 -9.91
N SER A 76 11.24 -2.66 -11.14
CA SER A 76 10.62 -1.86 -12.19
C SER A 76 9.25 -2.43 -12.63
N ASP A 77 8.45 -1.64 -13.37
CA ASP A 77 7.12 -2.03 -13.89
C ASP A 77 7.07 -3.43 -14.54
N ALA A 78 8.21 -3.92 -15.08
CA ALA A 78 8.33 -5.19 -15.78
C ALA A 78 8.04 -6.43 -14.90
N GLU A 79 8.24 -6.35 -13.59
CA GLU A 79 7.99 -7.49 -12.67
C GLU A 79 6.53 -7.58 -12.20
N TRP A 80 5.67 -6.66 -12.66
CA TRP A 80 4.24 -6.61 -12.33
C TRP A 80 3.35 -6.87 -13.56
N THR A 81 3.80 -7.68 -14.54
CA THR A 81 2.98 -8.17 -15.67
C THR A 81 2.25 -9.43 -15.28
#